data_AF-A0A8H4SU59-F1
#
_entry.id   AF-A0A8H4SU59-F1
#
_cell.length_a   1.000
_cell.length_b   1.000
_cell.length_c   1.000
_cell.angle_alpha   90.00
_cell.angle_beta   90.00
_cell.angle_gamma   90.00
#
_symmetry.space_group_name_H-M   'P 1'
#
loop_
_entity.id
_entity.type
_entity.pdbx_description
1 polymer ?
#
loop_
_entity_poly.entity_id
_entity_poly.type
_entity_poly.pdbx_seq_one_letter_code
_entity_poly.pdbx_strand_id
1 'polypeptide(L)'
;MAPLVFLIRHGQTEWSKLGKYTGKTDIELTDTGRKEAIALGDSFFGPGKLIDPSHLVHIFVSPRIRARETFKLVTEDYPELTQRATFTEQVREWDHGGYEGMTTQQIRDLRAEKGLDTSAEWSIWASGCEGGEYDSISFS
;
A
#
# COMPACT_ATOMS: atom_id res chain seq x y z
N MET A 1 16.15 -10.51 22.44
CA MET A 1 15.10 -9.53 22.07
C MET A 1 13.97 -10.28 21.38
N ALA A 2 12.72 -9.81 21.56
CA ALA A 2 11.59 -10.32 20.79
C ALA A 2 11.69 -9.83 19.32
N PRO A 3 11.24 -10.63 18.34
CA PRO A 3 11.13 -10.16 16.96
C PRO A 3 10.17 -8.97 16.85
N LEU A 4 10.52 -8.00 16.00
CA LEU A 4 9.69 -6.84 15.66
C LEU A 4 9.34 -6.87 14.17
N VAL A 5 8.15 -6.38 13.84
CA VAL A 5 7.72 -6.15 12.47
C VAL A 5 7.45 -4.67 12.30
N PHE A 6 8.09 -4.05 11.31
CA PHE A 6 7.84 -2.67 10.92
C PHE A 6 7.01 -2.66 9.64
N LEU A 7 5.94 -1.86 9.63
CA LEU A 7 5.07 -1.67 8.47
C LEU A 7 5.23 -0.25 7.96
N ILE A 8 5.66 -0.10 6.71
CA ILE A 8 5.85 1.18 6.04
C ILE A 8 4.92 1.22 4.83
N ARG A 9 4.02 2.20 4.80
CA ARG A 9 3.22 2.50 3.61
C ARG A 9 4.08 3.27 2.62
N HIS A 10 3.84 3.08 1.32
CA HIS A 10 4.47 3.92 0.30
C HIS A 10 4.18 5.41 0.53
N GLY A 11 5.07 6.29 0.06
CA GLY A 11 4.85 7.74 0.08
C GLY A 11 3.66 8.17 -0.77
N GLN A 12 3.25 9.44 -0.64
CA GLN A 12 2.13 9.99 -1.39
C GLN A 12 2.24 9.81 -2.93
N THR A 13 1.15 9.39 -3.55
CA THR A 13 0.87 9.42 -5.00
C THR A 13 -0.28 10.39 -5.31
N GLU A 14 -0.45 10.78 -6.57
CA GLU A 14 -1.59 11.62 -6.99
C GLU A 14 -2.94 11.01 -6.61
N TRP A 15 -3.09 9.69 -6.69
CA TRP A 15 -4.33 9.02 -6.32
C TRP A 15 -4.55 8.96 -4.81
N SER A 16 -3.50 8.70 -4.03
CA SER A 16 -3.62 8.72 -2.57
C SER A 16 -4.03 10.10 -2.06
N LYS A 17 -3.53 11.17 -2.69
CA LYS A 17 -3.88 12.57 -2.39
C LYS A 17 -5.35 12.86 -2.69
N LEU A 18 -5.90 12.25 -3.73
CA LEU A 18 -7.29 12.41 -4.15
C LEU A 18 -8.25 11.41 -3.47
N GLY A 19 -7.77 10.55 -2.57
CA GLY A 19 -8.58 9.51 -1.95
C GLY A 19 -9.06 8.42 -2.92
N LYS A 20 -8.31 8.22 -4.02
CA LYS A 20 -8.60 7.18 -5.02
C LYS A 20 -7.98 5.84 -4.63
N TYR A 21 -8.75 4.79 -4.83
CA TYR A 21 -8.34 3.41 -4.58
C TYR A 21 -7.24 3.03 -5.56
N THR A 22 -6.08 2.63 -5.05
CA THR A 22 -4.86 2.42 -5.84
C THR A 22 -4.32 1.01 -5.59
N GLY A 23 -4.84 0.03 -6.33
CA GLY A 23 -4.46 -1.36 -6.24
C GLY A 23 -3.30 -1.68 -7.18
N LYS A 24 -3.62 -2.29 -8.31
CA LYS A 24 -2.65 -2.79 -9.30
C LYS A 24 -2.09 -1.72 -10.21
N THR A 25 -2.76 -0.58 -10.38
CA THR A 25 -2.26 0.50 -11.22
C THR A 25 -0.94 1.03 -10.66
N ASP A 26 0.08 1.08 -11.52
CA ASP A 26 1.37 1.64 -11.17
C ASP A 26 1.32 3.16 -11.30
N ILE A 27 1.48 3.83 -10.16
CA ILE A 27 1.46 5.29 -10.03
C ILE A 27 2.72 5.68 -9.28
N GLU A 28 3.43 6.65 -9.84
CA GLU A 28 4.64 7.18 -9.25
C GLU A 28 4.37 7.96 -7.96
N LEU A 29 5.40 8.10 -7.14
CA LEU A 29 5.35 9.03 -6.03
C LEU A 29 5.25 10.46 -6.56
N THR A 30 4.54 11.32 -5.83
CA THR A 30 4.65 12.77 -6.01
C THR A 30 5.98 13.26 -5.43
N ASP A 31 6.37 14.49 -5.74
CA ASP A 31 7.54 15.09 -5.09
C ASP A 31 7.38 15.19 -3.57
N THR A 32 6.14 15.33 -3.10
CA THR A 32 5.83 15.26 -1.67
C THR A 32 6.06 13.85 -1.14
N GLY A 33 5.58 12.82 -1.84
CA GLY A 33 5.79 11.42 -1.47
C GLY A 33 7.26 11.01 -1.42
N ARG A 34 8.09 11.54 -2.32
CA ARG A 34 9.55 11.33 -2.29
C ARG A 34 10.18 11.97 -1.04
N LYS A 35 9.81 13.21 -0.73
CA LYS A 35 10.29 13.91 0.48
C LYS A 35 9.86 13.20 1.76
N GLU A 36 8.63 12.70 1.82
CA GLU A 36 8.12 11.88 2.93
C GLU A 36 8.96 10.62 3.13
N ALA A 37 9.29 9.90 2.04
CA ALA A 37 10.09 8.68 2.10
C ALA A 37 11.53 8.95 2.59
N ILE A 38 12.17 10.01 2.09
CA ILE A 38 13.51 10.43 2.54
C ILE A 38 13.47 10.79 4.03
N ALA A 39 12.52 11.63 4.45
CA ALA A 39 12.39 12.05 5.84
C ALA A 39 12.14 10.87 6.80
N LEU A 40 11.43 9.82 6.34
CA LEU A 40 11.25 8.58 7.10
C LEU A 40 12.59 7.86 7.34
N GLY A 41 13.40 7.70 6.28
CA GLY A 41 14.76 7.14 6.39
C GLY A 41 15.60 7.95 7.38
N ASP A 42 15.68 9.26 7.18
CA ASP A 42 16.45 10.19 8.02
C ASP A 42 16.01 10.17 9.49
N SER A 43 14.72 10.00 9.77
CA SER A 43 14.19 10.09 11.14
C SER A 43 14.27 8.77 11.90
N PHE A 44 14.11 7.63 11.21
CA PHE A 44 13.89 6.35 11.87
C PHE A 44 14.98 5.30 11.61
N PHE A 45 15.78 5.44 10.55
CA PHE A 45 16.83 4.48 10.19
C PHE A 45 18.21 4.91 10.67
N GLY A 46 18.89 4.02 11.37
CA GLY A 46 20.32 4.15 11.69
C GLY A 46 20.70 3.66 13.09
N PRO A 47 22.00 3.70 13.43
CA PRO A 47 22.50 3.22 14.71
C PRO A 47 21.83 3.93 15.88
N GLY A 48 21.23 3.15 16.78
CA GLY A 48 20.52 3.69 17.95
C GLY A 48 19.18 4.38 17.65
N LYS A 49 18.70 4.35 16.40
CA LYS A 49 17.34 4.77 16.06
C LYS A 49 16.35 3.61 16.21
N LEU A 50 15.07 3.89 15.96
CA LEU A 50 13.99 2.90 16.07
C LEU A 50 14.24 1.68 15.19
N ILE A 51 14.74 1.90 13.98
CA ILE A 51 15.09 0.85 13.02
C ILE A 51 16.60 0.90 12.82
N ASP A 52 17.32 0.00 13.49
CA ASP A 52 18.74 -0.21 13.24
C ASP A 52 18.90 -1.18 12.06
N PRO A 53 19.46 -0.75 10.92
CA PRO A 53 19.64 -1.60 9.73
C PRO A 53 20.46 -2.86 9.97
N SER A 54 21.36 -2.85 10.97
CA SER A 54 22.16 -4.03 11.31
C SER A 54 21.32 -5.18 11.88
N HIS A 55 20.13 -4.87 12.41
CA HIS A 55 19.19 -5.85 12.98
C HIS A 55 18.08 -6.26 12.00
N LEU A 56 17.97 -5.64 10.82
CA LEU A 56 16.97 -6.01 9.82
C LEU A 56 17.32 -7.35 9.15
N VAL A 57 16.54 -8.38 9.47
CA VAL A 57 16.76 -9.74 8.95
C VAL A 57 16.18 -9.92 7.54
N HIS A 58 15.02 -9.33 7.27
CA HIS A 58 14.34 -9.47 5.98
C HIS A 58 13.40 -8.29 5.72
N ILE A 59 13.21 -7.96 4.44
CA ILE A 59 12.33 -6.86 4.01
C ILE A 59 11.42 -7.38 2.90
N PHE A 60 10.11 -7.24 3.06
CA PHE A 60 9.15 -7.52 1.98
C PHE A 60 8.72 -6.22 1.34
N VAL A 61 8.78 -6.15 0.02
CA VAL A 61 8.42 -4.94 -0.74
C VAL A 61 7.38 -5.30 -1.78
N SER A 62 6.33 -4.48 -1.88
CA SER A 62 5.35 -4.63 -2.94
C SER A 62 6.02 -4.41 -4.31
N PRO A 63 5.65 -5.16 -5.35
CA PRO A 63 6.21 -4.98 -6.69
C PRO A 63 5.77 -3.66 -7.36
N ARG A 64 4.79 -2.96 -6.79
CA ARG A 64 4.30 -1.67 -7.29
C ARG A 64 5.40 -0.60 -7.25
N ILE A 65 5.49 0.24 -8.29
CA ILE A 65 6.58 1.21 -8.45
C ILE A 65 6.70 2.17 -7.26
N ARG A 66 5.57 2.65 -6.72
CA ARG A 66 5.51 3.52 -5.51
C ARG A 66 6.16 2.89 -4.28
N ALA A 67 5.98 1.59 -4.07
CA ALA A 67 6.55 0.89 -2.93
C ALA A 67 8.05 0.65 -3.13
N ARG A 68 8.46 0.30 -4.35
CA ARG A 68 9.88 0.13 -4.72
C ARG A 68 10.66 1.43 -4.61
N GLU A 69 10.09 2.53 -5.08
CA GLU A 69 10.68 3.87 -4.97
C GLU A 69 10.76 4.31 -3.50
N THR A 70 9.70 4.11 -2.72
CA THR A 70 9.72 4.39 -1.27
C THR A 70 10.81 3.59 -0.57
N PHE A 71 10.91 2.28 -0.82
CA PHE A 71 11.96 1.43 -0.27
C PHE A 71 13.35 1.98 -0.59
N LYS A 72 13.60 2.29 -1.87
CA LYS A 72 14.89 2.84 -2.30
C LYS A 72 15.26 4.13 -1.55
N LEU A 73 14.32 5.05 -1.38
CA LEU A 73 14.54 6.34 -0.72
C LEU A 73 14.74 6.18 0.80
N VAL A 74 13.94 5.34 1.44
CA VAL A 74 14.05 5.07 2.89
C VAL A 74 15.38 4.43 3.25
N THR A 75 15.92 3.58 2.36
CA THR A 75 17.16 2.83 2.60
C THR A 75 18.34 3.35 1.79
N GLU A 76 18.33 4.61 1.35
CA GLU A 76 19.35 5.16 0.45
C GLU A 76 20.77 5.05 1.04
N ASP A 77 20.92 5.31 2.34
CA ASP A 77 22.18 5.21 3.07
C ASP A 77 22.62 3.77 3.39
N TYR A 78 21.77 2.76 3.11
CA TYR A 78 21.97 1.35 3.46
C TYR A 78 21.74 0.44 2.25
N PRO A 79 22.53 0.58 1.16
CA PRO A 79 22.31 -0.13 -0.10
C PRO A 79 22.36 -1.67 0.05
N GLU A 80 23.08 -2.19 1.05
CA GLU A 80 23.16 -3.60 1.37
C GLU A 80 21.81 -4.22 1.74
N LEU A 81 20.85 -3.42 2.21
CA LEU A 81 19.49 -3.88 2.52
C LEU A 81 18.75 -4.38 1.27
N THR A 82 19.15 -3.95 0.08
CA THR A 82 18.60 -4.46 -1.19
C THR A 82 18.76 -5.97 -1.32
N GLN A 83 19.85 -6.54 -0.81
CA GLN A 83 20.10 -7.99 -0.85
C GLN A 83 19.22 -8.77 0.12
N ARG A 84 18.60 -8.09 1.10
CA ARG A 84 17.68 -8.66 2.09
C ARG A 84 16.21 -8.42 1.71
N ALA A 85 15.96 -7.75 0.58
CA ALA A 85 14.62 -7.41 0.12
C ALA A 85 14.06 -8.48 -0.83
N THR A 86 12.82 -8.89 -0.56
CA THR A 86 12.01 -9.74 -1.43
C THR A 86 10.86 -8.92 -2.00
N PHE A 87 10.85 -8.75 -3.33
CA PHE A 87 9.75 -8.13 -4.05
C PHE A 87 8.67 -9.18 -4.33
N THR A 88 7.47 -9.03 -3.77
CA THR A 88 6.45 -10.09 -3.81
C THR A 88 5.02 -9.55 -3.92
N GLU A 89 4.22 -10.19 -4.78
CA GLU A 89 2.79 -9.91 -4.92
C GLU A 89 1.98 -10.23 -3.64
N GLN A 90 2.58 -10.93 -2.67
CA GLN A 90 1.93 -11.22 -1.37
C GLN A 90 1.72 -9.97 -0.50
N VAL A 91 2.45 -8.89 -0.76
CA VAL A 91 2.30 -7.60 -0.06
C VAL A 91 1.83 -6.49 -1.00
N ARG A 92 1.16 -6.86 -2.11
CA ARG A 92 0.46 -5.90 -2.96
C ARG A 92 -0.82 -5.40 -2.27
N GLU A 93 -1.25 -4.21 -2.65
CA GLU A 93 -2.54 -3.66 -2.22
C GLU A 93 -3.69 -4.54 -2.73
N TRP A 94 -4.83 -4.47 -2.05
CA TRP A 94 -6.07 -5.14 -2.45
C TRP A 94 -6.38 -4.92 -3.94
N ASP A 95 -6.77 -5.99 -4.68
CA ASP A 95 -7.23 -5.80 -6.06
C ASP A 95 -8.63 -5.18 -6.05
N HIS A 96 -8.72 -3.90 -6.38
CA HIS A 96 -9.99 -3.18 -6.34
C HIS A 96 -10.90 -3.48 -7.53
N GLY A 97 -10.48 -4.30 -8.50
CA GLY A 97 -11.35 -4.73 -9.60
C GLY A 97 -11.97 -3.55 -10.35
N GLY A 98 -13.30 -3.52 -10.42
CA GLY A 98 -14.08 -2.44 -11.03
C GLY A 98 -14.00 -1.09 -10.30
N TYR A 99 -13.39 -1.03 -9.11
CA TYR A 99 -13.27 0.16 -8.27
C TYR A 99 -11.91 0.84 -8.33
N GLU A 100 -10.97 0.28 -9.11
CA GLU A 100 -9.63 0.86 -9.30
C GLU A 100 -9.73 2.32 -9.78
N GLY A 101 -9.06 3.24 -9.08
CA GLY A 101 -9.03 4.66 -9.42
C GLY A 101 -10.27 5.46 -9.03
N MET A 102 -11.25 4.85 -8.39
CA MET A 102 -12.44 5.51 -7.86
C MET A 102 -12.23 5.99 -6.42
N THR A 103 -12.97 7.02 -6.02
CA THR A 103 -13.11 7.40 -4.60
C THR A 103 -14.20 6.56 -3.93
N THR A 104 -14.21 6.49 -2.60
CA THR A 104 -15.28 5.82 -1.85
C THR A 104 -16.67 6.33 -2.24
N GLN A 105 -16.83 7.63 -2.46
CA GLN A 105 -18.13 8.20 -2.86
C GLN A 105 -18.56 7.67 -4.24
N GLN A 106 -17.66 7.69 -5.22
CA GLN A 106 -17.95 7.17 -6.56
C GLN A 106 -18.32 5.68 -6.53
N ILE A 107 -17.67 4.89 -5.67
CA ILE A 107 -17.98 3.46 -5.51
C ILE A 107 -19.38 3.29 -4.93
N ARG A 108 -19.73 4.05 -3.89
CA ARG A 108 -21.07 4.01 -3.27
C ARG A 108 -22.16 4.42 -4.26
N ASP A 109 -21.93 5.47 -5.03
CA ASP A 109 -22.87 5.94 -6.05
C ASP A 109 -23.08 4.86 -7.13
N LEU A 110 -21.99 4.29 -7.66
CA LEU A 110 -22.04 3.20 -8.64
C LEU A 110 -22.79 1.97 -8.11
N ARG A 111 -22.55 1.58 -6.85
CA ARG A 111 -23.21 0.43 -6.24
C ARG A 111 -24.70 0.69 -5.96
N ALA A 112 -25.05 1.92 -5.54
CA ALA A 112 -26.43 2.35 -5.36
C ALA A 112 -27.21 2.35 -6.69
N GLU A 113 -26.60 2.82 -7.79
CA GLU A 113 -27.19 2.78 -9.13
C GLU A 113 -27.49 1.33 -9.58
N LYS A 114 -26.69 0.36 -9.14
CA LYS A 114 -26.92 -1.08 -9.36
C LYS A 114 -27.94 -1.70 -8.41
N GLY A 115 -28.50 -0.93 -7.47
CA GLY A 115 -29.44 -1.42 -6.45
C GLY A 115 -28.79 -2.30 -5.37
N LEU A 116 -27.47 -2.18 -5.17
CA LEU A 116 -26.75 -2.86 -4.10
C LEU A 116 -26.82 -2.06 -2.79
N ASP A 117 -26.38 -2.67 -1.68
CA ASP A 117 -26.19 -2.00 -0.38
C ASP A 117 -27.47 -1.37 0.23
N THR A 118 -28.63 -1.92 -0.11
CA THR A 118 -29.93 -1.41 0.34
C THR A 118 -30.20 -1.63 1.84
N SER A 119 -29.57 -2.64 2.44
CA SER A 119 -29.72 -2.98 3.85
C SER A 119 -28.57 -2.50 4.74
N ALA A 120 -27.40 -2.21 4.16
CA ALA A 120 -26.21 -1.72 4.85
C ALA A 120 -25.25 -1.06 3.86
N GLU A 121 -24.54 0.00 4.31
CA GLU A 121 -23.54 0.69 3.50
C GLU A 121 -22.37 -0.23 3.14
N TRP A 122 -21.86 -0.11 1.91
CA TRP A 122 -20.70 -0.88 1.46
C TRP A 122 -19.47 -0.65 2.34
N SER A 123 -18.85 -1.77 2.69
CA SER A 123 -17.54 -1.85 3.33
C SER A 123 -16.67 -2.82 2.55
N ILE A 124 -15.49 -2.37 2.12
CA ILE A 124 -14.50 -3.22 1.45
C ILE A 124 -14.15 -4.45 2.29
N TRP A 125 -14.16 -4.32 3.61
CA TRP A 125 -13.84 -5.41 4.55
C TRP A 125 -14.92 -6.50 4.62
N ALA A 126 -16.18 -6.14 4.38
CA ALA A 126 -17.31 -7.07 4.48
C ALA A 126 -17.71 -7.64 3.12
N SER A 127 -17.57 -6.86 2.05
CA SER A 127 -18.16 -7.17 0.74
C SER A 127 -17.16 -7.15 -0.41
N GLY A 128 -15.91 -6.77 -0.16
CA GLY A 128 -14.90 -6.76 -1.21
C GLY A 128 -15.12 -5.76 -2.33
N CYS A 129 -14.57 -6.08 -3.49
CA CYS A 129 -14.65 -5.29 -4.72
C CYS A 129 -15.14 -6.14 -5.88
N GLU A 130 -16.16 -5.68 -6.62
CA GLU A 130 -16.64 -6.36 -7.84
C GLU A 130 -15.50 -6.57 -8.85
N GLY A 131 -15.29 -7.80 -9.31
CA GLY A 131 -14.20 -8.16 -10.22
C GLY A 131 -12.78 -8.00 -9.63
N GLY A 132 -12.66 -7.94 -8.30
CA GLY A 132 -11.41 -7.79 -7.57
C GLY A 132 -11.25 -8.83 -6.46
N GLU A 133 -10.46 -8.50 -5.45
CA GLU A 133 -10.36 -9.32 -4.24
C GLU A 133 -11.64 -9.19 -3.41
N TYR A 134 -12.14 -10.36 -3.01
CA TYR A 134 -13.52 -10.59 -2.58
C TYR A 134 -14.55 -10.17 -3.65
N ASP A 135 -14.58 -10.95 -4.72
CA ASP A 135 -15.82 -11.20 -5.48
C ASP A 135 -16.10 -12.71 -5.47
N SER A 136 -16.84 -13.14 -4.46
CA SER A 136 -17.55 -14.43 -4.48
C SER A 136 -18.93 -14.17 -3.92
N ILE A 137 -19.93 -14.00 -4.79
CA ILE A 137 -21.30 -14.28 -4.39
C ILE A 137 -21.25 -15.65 -3.70
N SER A 138 -21.72 -15.69 -2.45
CA SER A 138 -21.83 -16.86 -1.57
C SER A 138 -20.56 -17.28 -0.81
N PHE A 139 -20.45 -16.83 0.44
CA PHE A 139 -20.43 -17.84 1.50
C PHE A 139 -21.74 -18.62 1.34
N SER A 140 -21.69 -19.76 0.62
CA SER A 140 -22.78 -20.74 0.58
C SER A 140 -22.99 -21.36 1.94
#